data_AF-A0A0M0K823-F1
#
_entry.id   AF-A0A0M0K823-F1
#
_cell.length_a   1.000
_cell.length_b   1.000
_cell.length_c   1.000
_cell.angle_alpha   90.00
_cell.angle_beta   90.00
_cell.angle_gamma   90.00
#
_symmetry.space_group_name_H-M   'P 1'
#
loop_
_entity.id
_entity.type
_entity.pdbx_description
1 polymer ?
#
loop_
_entity_poly.entity_id
_entity_poly.type
_entity_poly.pdbx_seq_one_letter_code
_entity_poly.pdbx_strand_id
1 'polypeptide(L)'
;MDETMVTAPPQAPSAPGEVRPMTNAVLQAVLEDAEDSLRMAEVPHLDRLLTRLEEVLDLLRRNLLMPEQSEHVLMHAMPKLLLILLKLRCSDADMGRLNVFFQAVLRTTVELLRTSTIWELIECATRVLTDSSVYHMCRPTIGGGAGALSPAGAALVDELESNSSGEGSGSEGSLYGEGGAGYEGGPAGILSANTDDFSPYYVQNVEQFHQLGGFHACIARIGREPHVSLLGVKMLLRPLIKVKDLLSRHALQSFARAALGAVMGHLSSLTDEQLKQEDRKTMQDLQNTVEIMLHAAKLPDAHRLVDEWTLALAVKCMRSQNLEKRLYGLGEIKEVVNTSLRKHEYHESLRERETNGGGPQQLPPSPSTWSTPETIVAWLQREQLVELIFGEGLHDQVVRRCQEVLRFLALCNAFDQRLLDIVWRASLDKHESVKQAIYSVVIELSACLPLDLLDVLYSRIRSISHAEYTQHTVTLLRGFSVSALQSPHNPQKARRWYGLEDFWQLMQQGTHASHEVRATALQMLGDMLVWPTCAAQRTVYLERL
;
A
#
# COMPACT_ATOMS: atom_id res chain seq x y z
N MET A 1 72.02 7.59 -37.11
CA MET A 1 73.33 7.25 -36.51
C MET A 1 73.20 7.63 -35.05
N ASP A 2 72.52 6.76 -34.31
CA ASP A 2 73.12 5.70 -33.46
C ASP A 2 73.56 6.30 -32.12
N GLU A 3 72.78 6.07 -31.07
CA GLU A 3 72.86 4.92 -30.14
C GLU A 3 73.79 5.25 -28.97
N THR A 4 73.20 5.41 -27.79
CA THR A 4 73.87 5.04 -26.53
C THR A 4 72.87 4.34 -25.63
N MET A 5 73.06 3.02 -25.49
CA MET A 5 72.43 2.18 -24.49
C MET A 5 72.84 2.66 -23.09
N VAL A 6 71.88 2.82 -22.19
CA VAL A 6 72.12 2.83 -20.75
C VAL A 6 71.29 1.71 -20.14
N THR A 7 72.00 0.77 -19.54
CA THR A 7 71.52 -0.44 -18.86
C THR A 7 70.74 -0.10 -17.58
N ALA A 8 69.59 -0.72 -17.39
CA ALA A 8 68.82 -0.66 -16.13
C ALA A 8 69.36 -1.70 -15.12
N PRO A 9 69.38 -1.41 -13.81
CA PRO A 9 69.79 -2.36 -12.77
C PRO A 9 68.67 -3.39 -12.48
N PRO A 10 69.01 -4.57 -11.92
CA PRO A 10 68.08 -5.68 -11.79
C PRO A 10 67.01 -5.41 -10.71
N GLN A 11 65.77 -5.72 -11.04
CA GLN A 11 64.63 -5.67 -10.11
C GLN A 11 64.83 -6.68 -8.97
N ALA A 12 64.72 -6.21 -7.73
CA ALA A 12 64.62 -7.04 -6.54
C ALA A 12 63.27 -7.79 -6.51
N PRO A 13 63.21 -9.01 -5.97
CA PRO A 13 61.98 -9.81 -5.96
C PRO A 13 60.95 -9.19 -5.01
N SER A 14 59.74 -8.99 -5.53
CA SER A 14 58.58 -8.50 -4.80
C SER A 14 58.12 -9.45 -3.69
N ALA A 15 57.90 -8.93 -2.50
CA ALA A 15 57.31 -9.65 -1.36
C ALA A 15 55.82 -10.02 -1.62
N PRO A 16 55.32 -11.11 -1.03
CA PRO A 16 53.94 -11.56 -1.23
C PRO A 16 53.00 -10.78 -0.31
N GLY A 17 52.03 -10.04 -0.88
CA GLY A 17 50.92 -9.48 -0.09
C GLY A 17 50.37 -8.11 -0.47
N GLU A 18 50.88 -7.43 -1.51
CA GLU A 18 50.25 -6.20 -1.99
C GLU A 18 49.12 -6.52 -2.97
N VAL A 19 47.87 -6.45 -2.49
CA VAL A 19 46.69 -6.42 -3.36
C VAL A 19 46.74 -5.13 -4.17
N ARG A 20 47.21 -5.21 -5.41
CA ARG A 20 47.21 -4.05 -6.32
C ARG A 20 45.76 -3.64 -6.60
N PRO A 21 45.38 -2.37 -6.38
CA PRO A 21 44.07 -1.87 -6.80
C PRO A 21 43.92 -2.04 -8.31
N MET A 22 42.77 -2.56 -8.75
CA MET A 22 42.45 -2.78 -10.15
C MET A 22 42.32 -1.42 -10.86
N THR A 23 43.10 -1.18 -11.92
CA THR A 23 42.99 0.09 -12.66
C THR A 23 41.67 0.15 -13.43
N ASN A 24 41.11 1.35 -13.65
CA ASN A 24 39.88 1.54 -14.44
C ASN A 24 39.92 0.82 -15.80
N ALA A 25 41.05 0.91 -16.49
CA ALA A 25 41.24 0.24 -17.77
C ALA A 25 41.17 -1.30 -17.66
N VAL A 26 41.70 -1.88 -16.58
CA VAL A 26 41.67 -3.32 -16.36
C VAL A 26 40.26 -3.79 -15.98
N LEU A 27 39.56 -3.05 -15.13
CA LEU A 27 38.16 -3.37 -14.78
C LEU A 27 37.25 -3.28 -16.02
N GLN A 28 37.35 -2.20 -16.80
CA GLN A 28 36.56 -2.02 -18.00
C GLN A 28 36.85 -3.12 -19.04
N ALA A 29 38.13 -3.46 -19.25
CA ALA A 29 38.50 -4.57 -20.13
C ALA A 29 37.96 -5.93 -19.67
N VAL A 30 37.83 -6.18 -18.36
CA VAL A 30 37.20 -7.42 -17.84
C VAL A 30 35.72 -7.45 -18.17
N LEU A 31 35.02 -6.34 -17.96
CA LEU A 31 33.57 -6.26 -18.15
C LEU A 31 33.18 -6.29 -19.64
N GLU A 32 33.93 -5.59 -20.50
CA GLU A 32 33.75 -5.62 -21.96
C GLU A 32 34.03 -7.00 -22.53
N ASP A 33 35.16 -7.62 -22.15
CA ASP A 33 35.50 -8.99 -22.55
C ASP A 33 34.45 -10.01 -22.11
N ALA A 34 33.90 -9.85 -20.90
CA ALA A 34 32.81 -10.69 -20.41
C ALA A 34 31.53 -10.50 -21.22
N GLU A 35 31.18 -9.25 -21.56
CA GLU A 35 29.99 -8.95 -22.35
C GLU A 35 30.10 -9.48 -23.79
N ASP A 36 31.24 -9.27 -24.45
CA ASP A 36 31.48 -9.72 -25.82
C ASP A 36 31.53 -11.25 -25.91
N SER A 37 32.21 -11.91 -24.97
CA SER A 37 32.25 -13.37 -24.88
C SER A 37 30.85 -13.97 -24.71
N LEU A 38 30.00 -13.36 -23.87
CA LEU A 38 28.64 -13.84 -23.63
C LEU A 38 27.68 -13.55 -24.81
N ARG A 39 27.93 -12.50 -25.59
CA ARG A 39 27.14 -12.17 -26.81
C ARG A 39 27.39 -13.12 -27.96
N MET A 40 28.62 -13.60 -28.13
CA MET A 40 28.97 -14.49 -29.23
C MET A 40 28.45 -15.92 -29.04
N ALA A 41 27.84 -16.24 -27.89
CA ALA A 41 27.34 -17.57 -27.50
C ALA A 41 28.38 -18.71 -27.57
N GLU A 42 29.61 -18.41 -27.95
CA GLU A 42 30.78 -19.25 -27.83
C GLU A 42 31.36 -19.02 -26.44
N VAL A 43 31.12 -19.94 -25.50
CA VAL A 43 31.74 -19.86 -24.17
C VAL A 43 32.75 -21.00 -23.95
N PRO A 44 33.82 -21.12 -24.76
CA PRO A 44 34.85 -22.15 -24.57
C PRO A 44 35.62 -21.98 -23.25
N HIS A 45 35.47 -20.85 -22.55
CA HIS A 45 36.17 -20.52 -21.31
C HIS A 45 35.27 -19.91 -20.21
N LEU A 46 34.06 -20.46 -20.02
CA LEU A 46 33.09 -19.97 -19.03
C LEU A 46 33.70 -19.85 -17.63
N ASP A 47 34.46 -20.86 -17.20
CA ASP A 47 35.11 -20.88 -15.89
C ASP A 47 36.06 -19.69 -15.67
N ARG A 48 36.87 -19.33 -16.69
CA ARG A 48 37.79 -18.20 -16.62
C ARG A 48 37.05 -16.87 -16.52
N LEU A 49 35.96 -16.72 -17.28
CA LEU A 49 35.10 -15.54 -17.25
C LEU A 49 34.46 -15.37 -15.87
N LEU A 50 33.85 -16.43 -15.34
CA LEU A 50 33.20 -16.41 -14.02
C LEU A 50 34.22 -16.12 -12.91
N THR A 51 35.43 -16.68 -12.98
CA THR A 51 36.50 -16.42 -12.01
C THR A 51 36.89 -14.93 -11.99
N ARG A 52 37.02 -14.28 -13.15
CA ARG A 52 37.30 -12.83 -13.21
C ARG A 52 36.15 -11.99 -12.66
N LEU A 53 34.90 -12.40 -12.88
CA LEU A 53 33.74 -11.69 -12.30
C LEU A 53 33.67 -11.89 -10.77
N GLU A 54 34.06 -13.05 -10.26
CA GLU A 54 34.17 -13.31 -8.82
C GLU A 54 35.26 -12.46 -8.16
N GLU A 55 36.39 -12.23 -8.84
CA GLU A 55 37.42 -11.28 -8.40
C GLU A 55 36.84 -9.86 -8.28
N VAL A 56 36.04 -9.42 -9.24
CA VAL A 56 35.35 -8.12 -9.18
C VAL A 56 34.39 -8.05 -7.99
N LEU A 57 33.61 -9.11 -7.75
CA LEU A 57 32.74 -9.19 -6.57
C LEU A 57 33.53 -9.18 -5.25
N ASP A 58 34.69 -9.85 -5.19
CA ASP A 58 35.55 -9.86 -4.01
C ASP A 58 36.15 -8.47 -3.73
N LEU A 59 36.60 -7.76 -4.77
CA LEU A 59 37.06 -6.38 -4.66
C LEU A 59 35.96 -5.44 -4.16
N LEU A 60 34.73 -5.63 -4.66
CA LEU A 60 33.55 -4.87 -4.20
C LEU A 60 33.27 -5.13 -2.72
N ARG A 61 33.27 -6.40 -2.27
CA ARG A 61 33.04 -6.77 -0.86
C ARG A 61 34.10 -6.22 0.09
N ARG A 62 35.36 -6.17 -0.36
CA ARG A 62 36.48 -5.63 0.41
C ARG A 62 36.57 -4.10 0.35
N ASN A 63 35.65 -3.43 -0.36
CA ASN A 63 35.66 -2.00 -0.57
C ASN A 63 36.99 -1.48 -1.17
N LEU A 64 37.55 -2.25 -2.12
CA LEU A 64 38.82 -1.95 -2.81
C LEU A 64 38.62 -1.33 -4.19
N LEU A 65 37.37 -1.11 -4.61
CA LEU A 65 37.01 -0.37 -5.81
C LEU A 65 36.75 1.10 -5.47
N MET A 66 37.10 2.00 -6.39
CA MET A 66 36.72 3.41 -6.29
C MET A 66 35.19 3.55 -6.29
N PRO A 67 34.60 4.64 -5.74
CA PRO A 67 33.15 4.83 -5.73
C PRO A 67 32.52 4.75 -7.13
N GLU A 68 33.14 5.40 -8.12
CA GLU A 68 32.69 5.39 -9.53
C GLU A 68 32.75 3.97 -10.15
N GLN A 69 33.80 3.20 -9.81
CA GLN A 69 33.94 1.80 -10.25
C GLN A 69 32.85 0.92 -9.64
N SER A 70 32.61 1.10 -8.33
CA SER A 70 31.59 0.36 -7.60
C SER A 70 30.21 0.66 -8.18
N GLU A 71 29.88 1.93 -8.39
CA GLU A 71 28.64 2.37 -9.02
C GLU A 71 28.46 1.75 -10.41
N HIS A 72 29.49 1.81 -11.26
CA HIS A 72 29.42 1.21 -12.59
C HIS A 72 29.18 -0.31 -12.56
N VAL A 73 29.90 -1.04 -11.69
CA VAL A 73 29.74 -2.48 -11.51
C VAL A 73 28.32 -2.81 -11.05
N LEU A 74 27.83 -2.09 -10.05
CA LEU A 74 26.53 -2.32 -9.41
C LEU A 74 25.35 -1.95 -10.30
N MET A 75 25.40 -0.80 -10.95
CA MET A 75 24.26 -0.23 -11.69
C MET A 75 24.20 -0.66 -13.15
N HIS A 76 25.33 -0.94 -13.78
CA HIS A 76 25.38 -1.12 -15.24
C HIS A 76 25.88 -2.50 -15.65
N ALA A 77 26.98 -2.96 -15.07
CA ALA A 77 27.64 -4.19 -15.54
C ALA A 77 26.98 -5.46 -14.99
N MET A 78 26.92 -5.61 -13.66
CA MET A 78 26.43 -6.84 -13.02
C MET A 78 24.99 -7.19 -13.38
N PRO A 79 24.01 -6.26 -13.36
CA PRO A 79 22.62 -6.59 -13.71
C PRO A 79 22.47 -7.13 -15.13
N LYS A 80 23.26 -6.60 -16.07
CA LYS A 80 23.24 -6.99 -17.48
C LYS A 80 23.92 -8.34 -17.69
N LEU A 81 25.13 -8.52 -17.13
CA LEU A 81 25.86 -9.77 -17.22
C LEU A 81 25.07 -10.92 -16.59
N LEU A 82 24.49 -10.69 -15.40
CA LEU A 82 23.67 -11.69 -14.72
C LEU A 82 22.45 -12.10 -15.56
N LEU A 83 21.79 -11.15 -16.23
CA LEU A 83 20.65 -11.46 -17.10
C LEU A 83 21.04 -12.37 -18.28
N ILE A 84 22.23 -12.16 -18.86
CA ILE A 84 22.72 -12.99 -19.96
C ILE A 84 23.10 -14.37 -19.43
N LEU A 85 23.83 -14.42 -18.31
CA LEU A 85 24.22 -15.65 -17.63
C LEU A 85 23.00 -16.49 -17.21
N LEU A 86 21.93 -15.85 -16.74
CA LEU A 86 20.69 -16.54 -16.35
C LEU A 86 19.97 -17.23 -17.52
N LYS A 87 20.24 -16.78 -18.75
CA LYS A 87 19.63 -17.32 -19.98
C LYS A 87 20.57 -18.26 -20.75
N LEU A 88 21.80 -18.43 -20.27
CA LEU A 88 22.82 -19.21 -20.95
C LEU A 88 22.47 -20.70 -20.90
N ARG A 89 22.50 -21.36 -22.07
CA ARG A 89 22.35 -22.82 -22.17
C ARG A 89 23.74 -23.45 -22.17
N CYS A 90 24.06 -24.25 -21.16
CA CYS A 90 25.36 -24.90 -21.03
C CYS A 90 25.24 -26.34 -20.50
N SER A 91 26.36 -27.06 -20.44
CA SER A 91 26.42 -28.44 -19.93
C SER A 91 26.13 -28.52 -18.44
N ASP A 92 25.79 -29.70 -17.90
CA ASP A 92 25.54 -29.86 -16.45
C ASP A 92 26.75 -29.45 -15.58
N ALA A 93 27.98 -29.65 -16.07
CA ALA A 93 29.20 -29.25 -15.38
C ALA A 93 29.37 -27.73 -15.34
N ASP A 94 29.15 -27.06 -16.49
CA ASP A 94 29.18 -25.61 -16.61
C ASP A 94 28.06 -24.96 -15.79
N MET A 95 26.91 -25.60 -15.74
CA MET A 95 25.76 -25.23 -14.93
C MET A 95 26.07 -25.23 -13.43
N GLY A 96 26.78 -26.26 -12.94
CA GLY A 96 27.25 -26.30 -11.56
C GLY A 96 28.19 -25.13 -11.25
N ARG A 97 29.13 -24.84 -12.15
CA ARG A 97 30.06 -23.70 -12.01
C ARG A 97 29.36 -22.34 -12.04
N LEU A 98 28.35 -22.20 -12.90
CA LEU A 98 27.52 -21.02 -13.00
C LEU A 98 26.70 -20.80 -11.71
N ASN A 99 26.17 -21.87 -11.13
CA ASN A 99 25.46 -21.78 -9.86
C ASN A 99 26.36 -21.30 -8.72
N VAL A 100 27.62 -21.75 -8.66
CA VAL A 100 28.62 -21.25 -7.70
C VAL A 100 28.83 -19.74 -7.86
N PHE A 101 28.89 -19.24 -9.09
CA PHE A 101 28.96 -17.79 -9.33
C PHE A 101 27.72 -17.05 -8.81
N PHE A 102 26.52 -17.57 -9.05
CA PHE A 102 25.31 -16.96 -8.50
C PHE A 102 25.29 -16.96 -6.97
N GLN A 103 25.78 -18.01 -6.33
CA GLN A 103 25.95 -18.04 -4.88
C GLN A 103 26.96 -16.98 -4.40
N ALA A 104 28.00 -16.68 -5.19
CA ALA A 104 28.91 -15.57 -4.91
C ALA A 104 28.21 -14.20 -5.01
N VAL A 105 27.31 -14.02 -6.00
CA VAL A 105 26.45 -12.82 -6.10
C VAL A 105 25.52 -12.69 -4.88
N LEU A 106 24.89 -13.79 -4.46
CA LEU A 106 24.04 -13.82 -3.25
C LEU A 106 24.84 -13.44 -2.01
N ARG A 107 26.03 -14.02 -1.81
CA ARG A 107 26.94 -13.69 -0.70
C ARG A 107 27.33 -12.21 -0.70
N THR A 108 27.73 -11.70 -1.86
CA THR A 108 28.09 -10.28 -2.04
C THR A 108 26.94 -9.36 -1.67
N THR A 109 25.73 -9.68 -2.13
CA THR A 109 24.52 -8.92 -1.83
C THR A 109 24.25 -8.88 -0.33
N VAL A 110 24.30 -10.03 0.34
CA VAL A 110 24.01 -10.13 1.79
C VAL A 110 25.07 -9.42 2.63
N GLU A 111 26.35 -9.52 2.28
CA GLU A 111 27.43 -8.82 2.98
C GLU A 111 27.28 -7.31 2.85
N LEU A 112 27.03 -6.80 1.64
CA LEU A 112 26.90 -5.38 1.41
C LEU A 112 25.60 -4.78 1.98
N LEU A 113 24.51 -5.55 2.02
CA LEU A 113 23.26 -5.16 2.70
C LEU A 113 23.45 -4.83 4.18
N ARG A 114 24.48 -5.40 4.82
CA ARG A 114 24.79 -5.12 6.23
C ARG A 114 25.42 -3.75 6.42
N THR A 115 26.05 -3.19 5.38
CA THR A 115 26.81 -1.94 5.43
C THR A 115 26.16 -0.80 4.64
N SER A 116 25.41 -1.09 3.58
CA SER A 116 24.79 -0.10 2.69
C SER A 116 23.50 -0.64 2.02
N THR A 117 22.71 0.23 1.40
CA THR A 117 21.64 -0.15 0.48
C THR A 117 22.15 -0.26 -0.94
N ILE A 118 22.02 -1.45 -1.53
CA ILE A 118 22.40 -1.70 -2.92
C ILE A 118 21.22 -2.36 -3.63
N TRP A 119 20.32 -1.54 -4.17
CA TRP A 119 19.06 -1.98 -4.76
C TRP A 119 19.27 -2.90 -5.97
N GLU A 120 20.30 -2.60 -6.75
CA GLU A 120 20.65 -3.29 -7.96
C GLU A 120 21.12 -4.72 -7.68
N LEU A 121 21.86 -4.92 -6.59
CA LEU A 121 22.23 -6.27 -6.14
C LEU A 121 21.06 -7.02 -5.52
N ILE A 122 20.16 -6.35 -4.81
CA ILE A 122 18.93 -7.00 -4.32
C ILE A 122 18.09 -7.48 -5.50
N GLU A 123 17.98 -6.69 -6.57
CA GLU A 123 17.32 -7.10 -7.81
C GLU A 123 18.04 -8.29 -8.45
N CYS A 124 19.37 -8.25 -8.56
CA CYS A 124 20.17 -9.37 -9.07
C CYS A 124 19.97 -10.64 -8.25
N ALA A 125 20.07 -10.56 -6.93
CA ALA A 125 19.84 -11.65 -6.01
C ALA A 125 18.41 -12.19 -6.13
N THR A 126 17.42 -11.30 -6.24
CA THR A 126 16.02 -11.71 -6.47
C THR A 126 15.87 -12.47 -7.77
N ARG A 127 16.52 -12.03 -8.86
CA ARG A 127 16.51 -12.74 -10.15
C ARG A 127 17.18 -14.10 -10.07
N VAL A 128 18.32 -14.20 -9.38
CA VAL A 128 18.92 -15.51 -9.06
C VAL A 128 17.89 -16.38 -8.34
N LEU A 129 17.19 -15.83 -7.35
CA LEU A 129 16.15 -16.50 -6.56
C LEU A 129 14.79 -16.64 -7.29
N THR A 130 14.67 -16.30 -8.57
CA THR A 130 13.45 -16.57 -9.37
C THR A 130 13.77 -17.45 -10.56
N ASP A 131 14.77 -17.04 -11.32
CA ASP A 131 15.04 -17.58 -12.64
C ASP A 131 15.83 -18.88 -12.53
N SER A 132 16.49 -19.14 -11.37
CA SER A 132 17.12 -20.44 -11.07
C SER A 132 16.17 -21.64 -11.16
N SER A 133 14.85 -21.39 -11.06
CA SER A 133 13.79 -22.41 -11.18
C SER A 133 13.72 -23.05 -12.57
N VAL A 134 14.07 -22.32 -13.65
CA VAL A 134 13.87 -22.77 -15.05
C VAL A 134 15.09 -23.51 -15.62
N TYR A 135 16.22 -23.51 -14.92
CA TYR A 135 17.51 -23.97 -15.47
C TYR A 135 17.55 -25.43 -15.92
N HIS A 136 16.71 -26.29 -15.35
CA HIS A 136 16.64 -27.70 -15.76
C HIS A 136 15.51 -28.04 -16.73
N MET A 137 14.57 -27.12 -17.00
CA MET A 137 13.49 -27.39 -17.96
C MET A 137 13.94 -27.30 -19.42
N CYS A 138 15.19 -26.86 -19.69
CA CYS A 138 15.81 -26.94 -21.01
C CYS A 138 16.56 -28.25 -21.23
N ARG A 139 15.92 -29.42 -21.02
CA ARG A 139 16.44 -30.65 -21.66
C ARG A 139 16.20 -30.56 -23.17
N PRO A 140 17.15 -30.92 -24.04
CA PRO A 140 16.79 -31.33 -25.38
C PRO A 140 15.90 -32.56 -25.22
N THR A 141 14.70 -32.53 -25.83
CA THR A 141 13.88 -33.73 -25.98
C THR A 141 14.75 -34.83 -26.56
N ILE A 142 14.99 -35.89 -25.80
CA ILE A 142 15.60 -37.11 -26.32
C ILE A 142 14.53 -37.76 -27.19
N GLY A 143 14.56 -37.46 -28.49
CA GLY A 143 13.61 -37.92 -29.50
C GLY A 143 13.10 -36.76 -30.34
N GLY A 144 13.46 -36.75 -31.63
CA GLY A 144 13.31 -35.62 -32.53
C GLY A 144 11.90 -35.02 -32.65
N GLY A 145 11.85 -33.70 -32.78
CA GLY A 145 10.64 -32.92 -33.02
C GLY A 145 10.75 -31.55 -32.35
N ALA A 146 10.51 -30.48 -33.12
CA ALA A 146 10.70 -29.09 -32.70
C ALA A 146 9.97 -28.73 -31.38
N GLY A 147 10.65 -27.87 -30.61
CA GLY A 147 10.26 -27.21 -29.37
C GLY A 147 8.79 -27.27 -28.94
N ALA A 148 8.53 -28.00 -27.86
CA ALA A 148 7.39 -27.77 -26.99
C ALA A 148 7.86 -27.77 -25.54
N LEU A 149 7.48 -26.73 -24.79
CA LEU A 149 7.60 -26.66 -23.34
C LEU A 149 6.78 -27.80 -22.70
N SER A 150 7.21 -28.28 -21.53
CA SER A 150 6.34 -29.08 -20.66
C SER A 150 5.09 -28.27 -20.32
N PRO A 151 3.88 -28.87 -20.24
CA PRO A 151 2.65 -28.18 -19.85
C PRO A 151 2.78 -27.39 -18.53
N ALA A 152 3.62 -27.86 -17.60
CA ALA A 152 3.90 -27.18 -16.33
C ALA A 152 4.78 -25.92 -16.49
N GLY A 153 5.70 -25.92 -17.46
CA GLY A 153 6.57 -24.78 -17.75
C GLY A 153 5.89 -23.69 -18.59
N ALA A 154 4.96 -24.06 -19.47
CA ALA A 154 4.14 -23.11 -20.21
C ALA A 154 3.15 -22.38 -19.29
N ALA A 155 2.55 -23.09 -18.32
CA ALA A 155 1.65 -22.49 -17.34
C ALA A 155 2.36 -21.49 -16.41
N LEU A 156 3.62 -21.76 -16.00
CA LEU A 156 4.39 -20.86 -15.13
C LEU A 156 4.83 -19.56 -15.83
N VAL A 157 5.11 -19.62 -17.12
CA VAL A 157 5.50 -18.44 -17.92
C VAL A 157 4.27 -17.58 -18.24
N ASP A 158 3.14 -18.20 -18.57
CA ASP A 158 1.87 -17.48 -18.79
C ASP A 158 1.29 -16.89 -17.48
N GLU A 159 1.41 -17.57 -16.32
CA GLU A 159 0.95 -17.03 -15.02
C GLU A 159 1.79 -15.85 -14.52
N LEU A 160 3.08 -15.80 -14.86
CA LEU A 160 3.96 -14.69 -14.49
C LEU A 160 3.65 -13.39 -15.24
N GLU A 161 2.91 -13.47 -16.36
CA GLU A 161 2.45 -12.32 -17.14
C GLU A 161 0.95 -12.02 -16.95
N SER A 162 0.15 -12.89 -16.31
CA SER A 162 -1.32 -12.81 -16.43
C SER A 162 -2.20 -13.07 -15.21
N ASN A 163 -1.75 -12.99 -13.94
CA ASN A 163 -2.71 -13.07 -12.82
C ASN A 163 -2.54 -12.00 -11.72
N SER A 164 -3.19 -10.85 -11.98
CA SER A 164 -4.09 -10.21 -11.02
C SER A 164 -5.41 -10.99 -10.96
N SER A 165 -5.95 -11.21 -9.75
CA SER A 165 -7.25 -11.85 -9.42
C SER A 165 -7.27 -13.37 -9.26
N GLY A 166 -7.88 -13.85 -8.17
CA GLY A 166 -8.15 -15.29 -7.96
C GLY A 166 -8.27 -15.71 -6.50
N GLU A 167 -9.51 -15.71 -6.00
CA GLU A 167 -9.96 -16.06 -4.65
C GLU A 167 -9.77 -17.56 -4.31
N GLY A 168 -9.54 -17.87 -3.03
CA GLY A 168 -9.51 -19.24 -2.51
C GLY A 168 -10.34 -19.34 -1.24
N SER A 169 -11.42 -20.14 -1.31
CA SER A 169 -12.32 -20.46 -0.21
C SER A 169 -11.68 -21.42 0.80
N GLY A 170 -11.92 -21.21 2.09
CA GLY A 170 -11.46 -22.09 3.15
C GLY A 170 -12.12 -21.78 4.49
N SER A 171 -12.90 -22.73 4.99
CA SER A 171 -13.67 -22.74 6.22
C SER A 171 -12.83 -22.56 7.50
N GLU A 172 -13.24 -21.64 8.37
CA GLU A 172 -12.64 -21.38 9.68
C GLU A 172 -13.14 -22.35 10.76
N GLY A 173 -12.20 -22.91 11.52
CA GLY A 173 -12.43 -23.60 12.78
C GLY A 173 -11.62 -22.92 13.88
N SER A 174 -12.33 -22.38 14.87
CA SER A 174 -11.82 -21.72 16.08
C SER A 174 -10.82 -22.57 16.86
N LEU A 175 -9.73 -21.97 17.38
CA LEU A 175 -9.35 -22.13 18.79
C LEU A 175 -8.26 -21.12 19.20
N TYR A 176 -8.49 -20.51 20.37
CA TYR A 176 -7.68 -19.51 21.04
C TYR A 176 -6.39 -20.07 21.64
N GLY A 177 -5.37 -19.22 21.78
CA GLY A 177 -4.20 -19.47 22.61
C GLY A 177 -3.19 -18.32 22.60
N GLU A 178 -3.27 -17.44 23.60
CA GLU A 178 -2.23 -16.46 23.95
C GLU A 178 -0.93 -17.17 24.39
N GLY A 179 0.23 -16.57 24.10
CA GLY A 179 1.50 -17.03 24.65
C GLY A 179 2.72 -16.33 24.02
N GLY A 180 3.42 -15.54 24.83
CA GLY A 180 4.55 -14.72 24.40
C GLY A 180 5.91 -15.42 24.35
N ALA A 181 6.85 -14.70 23.72
CA ALA A 181 8.30 -14.69 23.86
C ALA A 181 9.12 -15.98 23.59
N GLY A 182 10.12 -15.83 22.71
CA GLY A 182 11.32 -16.67 22.64
C GLY A 182 11.47 -17.45 21.34
N TYR A 183 12.10 -16.86 20.33
CA TYR A 183 12.58 -17.64 19.17
C TYR A 183 13.97 -18.19 19.51
N GLU A 184 14.02 -19.46 19.94
CA GLU A 184 15.24 -20.25 19.99
C GLU A 184 15.55 -20.80 18.59
N GLY A 185 16.72 -20.43 18.05
CA GLY A 185 17.23 -20.99 16.80
C GLY A 185 17.74 -22.42 16.97
N GLY A 186 17.17 -23.35 16.19
CA GLY A 186 17.62 -24.74 16.04
C GLY A 186 16.99 -25.40 14.78
N PRO A 187 17.62 -26.43 14.18
CA PRO A 187 17.62 -26.66 12.74
C PRO A 187 16.43 -27.52 12.26
N ALA A 188 15.32 -26.86 11.93
CA ALA A 188 14.39 -27.39 10.94
C ALA A 188 14.66 -26.63 9.63
N GLY A 189 14.94 -27.35 8.54
CA GLY A 189 15.18 -26.73 7.23
C GLY A 189 14.04 -25.78 6.84
N ILE A 190 14.35 -24.70 6.14
CA ILE A 190 13.36 -23.69 5.73
C ILE A 190 12.50 -24.14 4.56
N LEU A 191 12.86 -25.24 3.90
CA LEU A 191 12.26 -25.71 2.65
C LEU A 191 10.97 -26.50 2.91
N SER A 192 10.07 -26.47 1.93
CA SER A 192 8.86 -27.30 1.93
C SER A 192 9.21 -28.78 1.70
N ALA A 193 8.26 -29.68 1.96
CA ALA A 193 8.49 -31.12 1.77
C ALA A 193 8.57 -31.55 0.29
N ASN A 194 8.11 -30.71 -0.64
CA ASN A 194 8.02 -31.03 -2.07
C ASN A 194 9.01 -30.18 -2.89
N THR A 195 10.31 -30.36 -2.64
CA THR A 195 11.36 -29.68 -3.42
C THR A 195 11.63 -30.34 -4.77
N ASP A 196 11.16 -31.56 -4.99
CA ASP A 196 11.44 -32.39 -6.18
C ASP A 196 10.86 -31.80 -7.48
N ASP A 197 9.83 -30.95 -7.36
CA ASP A 197 9.22 -30.24 -8.48
C ASP A 197 10.08 -29.06 -8.98
N PHE A 198 11.17 -28.74 -8.29
CA PHE A 198 12.03 -27.61 -8.60
C PHE A 198 13.45 -28.01 -9.05
N SER A 199 14.08 -27.12 -9.81
CA SER A 199 15.51 -27.20 -10.14
C SER A 199 16.38 -27.34 -8.88
N PRO A 200 17.29 -28.33 -8.76
CA PRO A 200 18.19 -28.43 -7.61
C PRO A 200 19.05 -27.18 -7.41
N TYR A 201 19.42 -26.46 -8.48
CA TYR A 201 20.15 -25.20 -8.37
C TYR A 201 19.31 -24.08 -7.75
N TYR A 202 18.00 -24.04 -8.04
CA TYR A 202 17.07 -23.12 -7.37
C TYR A 202 17.01 -23.40 -5.88
N VAL A 203 16.84 -24.67 -5.51
CA VAL A 203 16.80 -25.09 -4.10
C VAL A 203 18.08 -24.71 -3.37
N GLN A 204 19.24 -25.02 -3.96
CA GLN A 204 20.55 -24.65 -3.43
C GLN A 204 20.71 -23.14 -3.25
N ASN A 205 20.23 -22.31 -4.19
CA ASN A 205 20.36 -20.86 -4.10
C ASN A 205 19.49 -20.27 -2.98
N VAL A 206 18.26 -20.76 -2.80
CA VAL A 206 17.38 -20.32 -1.71
C VAL A 206 17.96 -20.71 -0.35
N GLU A 207 18.43 -21.95 -0.24
CA GLU A 207 19.07 -22.45 0.98
C GLU A 207 20.37 -21.68 1.29
N GLN A 208 21.22 -21.47 0.30
CA GLN A 208 22.43 -20.67 0.44
C GLN A 208 22.12 -19.24 0.87
N PHE A 209 21.10 -18.59 0.27
CA PHE A 209 20.69 -17.25 0.66
C PHE A 209 20.21 -17.21 2.12
N HIS A 210 19.47 -18.22 2.57
CA HIS A 210 19.06 -18.35 3.96
C HIS A 210 20.24 -18.57 4.92
N GLN A 211 21.15 -19.50 4.60
CA GLN A 211 22.34 -19.79 5.42
C GLN A 211 23.26 -18.58 5.59
N LEU A 212 23.33 -17.72 4.57
CA LEU A 212 24.04 -16.43 4.64
C LEU A 212 23.30 -15.39 5.52
N GLY A 213 22.09 -15.68 5.97
CA GLY A 213 21.22 -14.77 6.71
C GLY A 213 20.52 -13.75 5.81
N GLY A 214 20.36 -14.03 4.52
CA GLY A 214 19.87 -13.07 3.52
C GLY A 214 18.47 -12.53 3.80
N PHE A 215 17.51 -13.40 4.13
CA PHE A 215 16.14 -12.95 4.49
C PHE A 215 16.16 -12.04 5.73
N HIS A 216 16.93 -12.41 6.75
CA HIS A 216 17.09 -11.59 7.95
C HIS A 216 17.80 -10.27 7.65
N ALA A 217 18.81 -10.26 6.78
CA ALA A 217 19.50 -9.04 6.37
C ALA A 217 18.55 -8.08 5.64
N CYS A 218 17.71 -8.59 4.73
CA CYS A 218 16.68 -7.78 4.06
C CYS A 218 15.69 -7.17 5.06
N ILE A 219 15.13 -8.00 5.96
CA ILE A 219 14.16 -7.54 6.97
C ILE A 219 14.80 -6.54 7.93
N ALA A 220 16.00 -6.83 8.44
CA ALA A 220 16.72 -5.95 9.35
C ALA A 220 17.07 -4.60 8.71
N ARG A 221 17.32 -4.56 7.38
CA ARG A 221 17.65 -3.32 6.68
C ARG A 221 16.48 -2.33 6.66
N ILE A 222 15.23 -2.80 6.65
CA ILE A 222 14.02 -1.96 6.64
C ILE A 222 14.00 -1.01 7.86
N GLY A 223 14.41 -1.51 9.03
CA GLY A 223 14.40 -0.75 10.30
C GLY A 223 15.71 -0.03 10.65
N ARG A 224 16.70 0.00 9.77
CA ARG A 224 18.03 0.61 10.03
C ARG A 224 18.19 1.96 9.33
N GLU A 225 19.07 2.79 9.89
CA GLU A 225 19.55 4.01 9.26
C GLU A 225 20.65 3.71 8.21
N PRO A 226 20.78 4.52 7.14
CA PRO A 226 19.85 5.59 6.74
C PRO A 226 18.47 5.03 6.33
N HIS A 227 17.41 5.79 6.57
CA HIS A 227 16.06 5.41 6.15
C HIS A 227 15.97 5.01 4.67
N VAL A 228 15.18 3.98 4.41
CA VAL A 228 14.89 3.44 3.09
C VAL A 228 13.59 4.05 2.56
N SER A 229 13.47 4.32 1.26
CA SER A 229 12.19 4.73 0.66
C SER A 229 11.19 3.57 0.65
N LEU A 230 9.89 3.84 0.52
CA LEU A 230 8.88 2.77 0.46
C LEU A 230 9.11 1.83 -0.74
N LEU A 231 9.67 2.35 -1.84
CA LEU A 231 10.12 1.53 -2.97
C LEU A 231 11.26 0.58 -2.55
N GLY A 232 12.24 1.07 -1.80
CA GLY A 232 13.32 0.24 -1.28
C GLY A 232 12.82 -0.83 -0.30
N VAL A 233 11.81 -0.51 0.53
CA VAL A 233 11.16 -1.50 1.41
C VAL A 233 10.50 -2.60 0.57
N LYS A 234 9.74 -2.24 -0.46
CA LYS A 234 9.16 -3.21 -1.43
C LYS A 234 10.25 -4.10 -2.04
N MET A 235 11.40 -3.51 -2.42
CA MET A 235 12.52 -4.27 -2.97
C MET A 235 13.13 -5.26 -1.98
N LEU A 236 13.23 -4.90 -0.69
CA LEU A 236 13.74 -5.79 0.36
C LEU A 236 12.80 -6.98 0.66
N LEU A 237 11.48 -6.81 0.47
CA LEU A 237 10.49 -7.88 0.65
C LEU A 237 10.44 -8.85 -0.54
N ARG A 238 10.86 -8.39 -1.74
CA ARG A 238 10.70 -9.13 -2.99
C ARG A 238 11.38 -10.51 -2.99
N PRO A 239 12.61 -10.72 -2.48
CA PRO A 239 13.21 -12.05 -2.37
C PRO A 239 12.31 -13.05 -1.65
N LEU A 240 11.72 -12.67 -0.52
CA LEU A 240 10.86 -13.54 0.29
C LEU A 240 9.59 -13.95 -0.48
N ILE A 241 8.94 -12.98 -1.14
CA ILE A 241 7.70 -13.23 -1.89
C ILE A 241 7.97 -14.14 -3.09
N LYS A 242 9.11 -13.96 -3.75
CA LYS A 242 9.46 -14.74 -4.95
C LYS A 242 9.79 -16.20 -4.66
N VAL A 243 10.30 -16.50 -3.46
CA VAL A 243 10.63 -17.89 -3.07
C VAL A 243 9.55 -18.57 -2.23
N LYS A 244 8.40 -17.91 -2.01
CA LYS A 244 7.35 -18.34 -1.07
C LYS A 244 6.91 -19.79 -1.24
N ASP A 245 6.86 -20.28 -2.48
CA ASP A 245 6.35 -21.62 -2.82
C ASP A 245 7.36 -22.73 -2.47
N LEU A 246 8.64 -22.36 -2.30
CA LEU A 246 9.68 -23.28 -1.86
C LEU A 246 9.82 -23.33 -0.33
N LEU A 247 9.34 -22.31 0.38
CA LEU A 247 9.47 -22.23 1.82
C LEU A 247 8.43 -23.10 2.53
N SER A 248 8.81 -23.72 3.65
CA SER A 248 7.86 -24.35 4.54
C SER A 248 6.89 -23.31 5.09
N ARG A 249 5.65 -23.74 5.39
CA ARG A 249 4.64 -22.86 5.99
C ARG A 249 5.15 -22.17 7.25
N HIS A 250 5.85 -22.91 8.11
CA HIS A 250 6.40 -22.39 9.35
C HIS A 250 7.46 -21.29 9.09
N ALA A 251 8.40 -21.54 8.17
CA ALA A 251 9.43 -20.56 7.82
C ALA A 251 8.81 -19.28 7.21
N LEU A 252 7.89 -19.44 6.25
CA LEU A 252 7.23 -18.31 5.60
C LEU A 252 6.42 -17.46 6.60
N GLN A 253 5.70 -18.11 7.53
CA GLN A 253 4.99 -17.40 8.60
C GLN A 253 5.94 -16.64 9.54
N SER A 254 7.08 -17.23 9.89
CA SER A 254 8.09 -16.58 10.72
C SER A 254 8.65 -15.32 10.03
N PHE A 255 9.08 -15.45 8.76
CA PHE A 255 9.60 -14.32 8.00
C PHE A 255 8.55 -13.24 7.74
N ALA A 256 7.30 -13.63 7.38
CA ALA A 256 6.23 -12.66 7.13
C ALA A 256 5.90 -11.82 8.38
N ARG A 257 5.88 -12.43 9.58
CA ARG A 257 5.67 -11.70 10.84
C ARG A 257 6.84 -10.74 11.14
N ALA A 258 8.07 -11.22 10.99
CA ALA A 258 9.26 -10.38 11.20
C ALA A 258 9.32 -9.21 10.20
N ALA A 259 9.00 -9.47 8.94
CA ALA A 259 8.90 -8.47 7.89
C ALA A 259 7.81 -7.43 8.21
N LEU A 260 6.59 -7.86 8.55
CA LEU A 260 5.51 -6.96 8.91
C LEU A 260 5.88 -6.05 10.09
N GLY A 261 6.51 -6.62 11.13
CA GLY A 261 6.99 -5.84 12.27
C GLY A 261 8.01 -4.77 11.86
N ALA A 262 8.95 -5.11 10.97
CA ALA A 262 9.93 -4.16 10.46
C ALA A 262 9.28 -3.06 9.60
N VAL A 263 8.33 -3.41 8.73
CA VAL A 263 7.61 -2.46 7.87
C VAL A 263 6.74 -1.52 8.72
N MET A 264 6.02 -2.03 9.73
CA MET A 264 5.22 -1.21 10.66
C MET A 264 6.10 -0.27 11.49
N GLY A 265 7.24 -0.75 11.98
CA GLY A 265 8.22 0.09 12.69
C GLY A 265 8.77 1.19 11.79
N HIS A 266 9.10 0.84 10.55
CA HIS A 266 9.58 1.79 9.54
C HIS A 266 8.53 2.87 9.22
N LEU A 267 7.29 2.49 8.92
CA LEU A 267 6.19 3.42 8.67
C LEU A 267 5.97 4.39 9.84
N SER A 268 6.05 3.90 11.06
CA SER A 268 5.92 4.72 12.27
C SER A 268 7.03 5.76 12.38
N SER A 269 8.25 5.39 11.98
CA SER A 269 9.44 6.25 12.01
C SER A 269 9.54 7.27 10.87
N LEU A 270 8.78 7.12 9.78
CA LEU A 270 8.83 8.05 8.65
C LEU A 270 8.51 9.49 9.08
N THR A 271 9.35 10.42 8.67
CA THR A 271 9.12 11.86 8.83
C THR A 271 8.19 12.40 7.74
N ASP A 272 7.60 13.58 7.95
CA ASP A 272 6.76 14.23 6.96
C ASP A 272 7.53 14.54 5.66
N GLU A 273 8.81 14.91 5.76
CA GLU A 273 9.67 15.17 4.59
C GLU A 273 9.97 13.92 3.78
N GLN A 274 10.24 12.79 4.44
CA GLN A 274 10.41 11.51 3.74
C GLN A 274 9.10 11.07 3.09
N LEU A 275 7.97 11.18 3.80
CA LEU A 275 6.67 10.81 3.26
C LEU A 275 6.29 11.64 2.03
N LYS A 276 6.65 12.93 1.98
CA LYS A 276 6.45 13.81 0.82
C LYS A 276 7.19 13.34 -0.44
N GLN A 277 8.31 12.65 -0.29
CA GLN A 277 9.10 12.13 -1.42
C GLN A 277 8.52 10.86 -2.02
N GLU A 278 7.66 10.16 -1.28
CA GLU A 278 6.99 8.95 -1.77
C GLU A 278 5.87 9.33 -2.73
N ASP A 279 5.63 8.53 -3.77
CA ASP A 279 4.49 8.71 -4.67
C ASP A 279 3.33 7.76 -4.35
N ARG A 280 2.15 8.05 -4.92
CA ARG A 280 0.94 7.24 -4.71
C ARG A 280 1.08 5.80 -5.17
N LYS A 281 1.75 5.57 -6.31
CA LYS A 281 1.89 4.23 -6.89
C LYS A 281 2.81 3.37 -6.01
N THR A 282 3.88 3.95 -5.47
CA THR A 282 4.79 3.27 -4.56
C THR A 282 4.11 2.87 -3.26
N MET A 283 3.29 3.75 -2.66
CA MET A 283 2.51 3.43 -1.47
C MET A 283 1.53 2.25 -1.72
N GLN A 284 0.78 2.32 -2.82
CA GLN A 284 -0.15 1.26 -3.22
C GLN A 284 0.55 -0.06 -3.51
N ASP A 285 1.69 -0.02 -4.20
CA ASP A 285 2.47 -1.21 -4.50
C ASP A 285 3.03 -1.87 -3.25
N LEU A 286 3.46 -1.08 -2.26
CA LEU A 286 3.91 -1.63 -1.00
C LEU A 286 2.75 -2.26 -0.22
N GLN A 287 1.58 -1.63 -0.18
CA GLN A 287 0.36 -2.24 0.40
C GLN A 287 0.06 -3.60 -0.23
N ASN A 288 0.01 -3.66 -1.56
CA ASN A 288 -0.23 -4.92 -2.29
C ASN A 288 0.86 -5.96 -1.99
N THR A 289 2.13 -5.52 -1.87
CA THR A 289 3.27 -6.40 -1.54
C THR A 289 3.12 -7.00 -0.14
N VAL A 290 2.70 -6.21 0.84
CA VAL A 290 2.42 -6.68 2.21
C VAL A 290 1.24 -7.65 2.21
N GLU A 291 0.15 -7.33 1.52
CA GLU A 291 -1.03 -8.20 1.39
C GLU A 291 -0.68 -9.57 0.78
N ILE A 292 0.03 -9.58 -0.35
CA ILE A 292 0.49 -10.81 -1.00
C ILE A 292 1.35 -11.66 -0.05
N MET A 293 2.25 -11.03 0.70
CA MET A 293 3.12 -11.72 1.65
C MET A 293 2.33 -12.37 2.79
N LEU A 294 1.36 -11.65 3.37
CA LEU A 294 0.54 -12.16 4.49
C LEU A 294 -0.38 -13.31 4.06
N HIS A 295 -1.00 -13.20 2.88
CA HIS A 295 -1.84 -14.26 2.31
C HIS A 295 -1.02 -15.49 1.89
N ALA A 296 0.15 -15.29 1.27
CA ALA A 296 1.07 -16.38 0.95
C ALA A 296 1.49 -17.17 2.19
N ALA A 297 1.75 -16.47 3.29
CA ALA A 297 2.08 -17.08 4.58
C ALA A 297 0.89 -17.80 5.24
N LYS A 298 -0.34 -17.62 4.73
CA LYS A 298 -1.57 -18.16 5.32
C LYS A 298 -1.65 -17.87 6.82
N LEU A 299 -1.35 -16.63 7.19
CA LEU A 299 -1.48 -16.20 8.58
C LEU A 299 -2.98 -16.19 8.95
N PRO A 300 -3.36 -16.72 10.13
CA PRO A 300 -4.77 -16.76 10.54
C PRO A 300 -5.39 -15.35 10.60
N ASP A 301 -4.59 -14.36 11.00
CA ASP A 301 -5.03 -12.97 11.13
C ASP A 301 -4.65 -12.10 9.91
N ALA A 302 -4.41 -12.69 8.74
CA ALA A 302 -3.89 -11.96 7.57
C ALA A 302 -4.76 -10.75 7.19
N HIS A 303 -6.08 -10.92 7.10
CA HIS A 303 -7.00 -9.83 6.79
C HIS A 303 -6.96 -8.70 7.84
N ARG A 304 -6.83 -9.03 9.13
CA ARG A 304 -6.70 -8.03 10.21
C ARG A 304 -5.42 -7.23 10.05
N LEU A 305 -4.30 -7.91 9.80
CA LEU A 305 -2.99 -7.28 9.65
C LEU A 305 -2.92 -6.40 8.39
N VAL A 306 -3.59 -6.77 7.30
CA VAL A 306 -3.75 -5.94 6.11
C VAL A 306 -4.54 -4.67 6.42
N ASP A 307 -5.68 -4.79 7.12
CA ASP A 307 -6.48 -3.63 7.53
C ASP A 307 -5.68 -2.71 8.47
N GLU A 308 -4.98 -3.26 9.47
CA GLU A 308 -4.13 -2.51 10.41
C GLU A 308 -3.02 -1.73 9.69
N TRP A 309 -2.34 -2.37 8.72
CA TRP A 309 -1.32 -1.73 7.89
C TRP A 309 -1.91 -0.58 7.07
N THR A 310 -3.01 -0.83 6.36
CA THR A 310 -3.68 0.16 5.51
C THR A 310 -4.12 1.38 6.32
N LEU A 311 -4.75 1.15 7.47
CA LEU A 311 -5.18 2.21 8.37
C LEU A 311 -4.00 3.00 8.97
N ALA A 312 -2.91 2.31 9.34
CA ALA A 312 -1.70 2.98 9.84
C ALA A 312 -1.08 3.93 8.80
N LEU A 313 -0.97 3.47 7.54
CA LEU A 313 -0.47 4.31 6.44
C LEU A 313 -1.41 5.48 6.17
N ALA A 314 -2.72 5.23 6.16
CA ALA A 314 -3.73 6.24 5.91
C ALA A 314 -3.69 7.37 6.95
N VAL A 315 -3.56 7.06 8.24
CA VAL A 315 -3.45 8.08 9.29
C VAL A 315 -2.13 8.85 9.22
N LYS A 316 -1.02 8.17 8.91
CA LYS A 316 0.26 8.84 8.70
C LYS A 316 0.15 9.88 7.58
N CYS A 317 -0.51 9.51 6.48
CA CYS A 317 -0.83 10.38 5.37
C CYS A 317 -1.80 11.53 5.76
N MET A 318 -2.82 11.26 6.57
CA MET A 318 -3.75 12.28 7.06
C MET A 318 -3.10 13.32 7.99
N ARG A 319 -2.07 12.92 8.73
CA ARG A 319 -1.27 13.80 9.60
C ARG A 319 -0.21 14.61 8.84
N SER A 320 0.01 14.31 7.56
CA SER A 320 0.96 15.07 6.73
C SER A 320 0.45 16.48 6.45
N GLN A 321 1.36 17.44 6.27
CA GLN A 321 1.00 18.78 5.80
C GLN A 321 0.74 18.83 4.29
N ASN A 322 1.11 17.78 3.56
CA ASN A 322 0.92 17.69 2.12
C ASN A 322 -0.53 17.31 1.77
N LEU A 323 -1.19 18.14 0.96
CA LEU A 323 -2.59 17.94 0.57
C LEU A 323 -2.81 16.60 -0.15
N GLU A 324 -1.95 16.22 -1.10
CA GLU A 324 -2.11 14.98 -1.86
C GLU A 324 -2.03 13.75 -0.96
N LYS A 325 -1.13 13.78 0.04
CA LYS A 325 -1.04 12.73 1.07
C LYS A 325 -2.30 12.65 1.90
N ARG A 326 -2.83 13.77 2.37
CA ARG A 326 -4.10 13.78 3.13
C ARG A 326 -5.26 13.24 2.29
N LEU A 327 -5.34 13.62 1.02
CA LEU A 327 -6.37 13.11 0.11
C LEU A 327 -6.24 11.60 -0.14
N TYR A 328 -5.01 11.10 -0.27
CA TYR A 328 -4.75 9.66 -0.37
C TYR A 328 -5.19 8.93 0.92
N GLY A 329 -4.74 9.40 2.10
CA GLY A 329 -5.11 8.79 3.38
C GLY A 329 -6.62 8.77 3.62
N LEU A 330 -7.32 9.85 3.30
CA LEU A 330 -8.78 9.90 3.38
C LEU A 330 -9.45 8.91 2.42
N GLY A 331 -8.88 8.74 1.21
CA GLY A 331 -9.33 7.75 0.24
C GLY A 331 -9.23 6.32 0.77
N GLU A 332 -8.09 5.96 1.35
CA GLU A 332 -7.88 4.63 1.94
C GLU A 332 -8.85 4.37 3.11
N ILE A 333 -9.06 5.36 4.00
CA ILE A 333 -10.03 5.25 5.11
C ILE A 333 -11.45 5.03 4.58
N LYS A 334 -11.83 5.80 3.55
CA LYS A 334 -13.13 5.64 2.88
C LYS A 334 -13.31 4.23 2.32
N GLU A 335 -12.28 3.67 1.66
CA GLU A 335 -12.37 2.31 1.11
C GLU A 335 -12.53 1.25 2.21
N VAL A 336 -11.80 1.37 3.34
CA VAL A 336 -11.97 0.46 4.48
C VAL A 336 -13.37 0.57 5.08
N VAL A 337 -13.89 1.79 5.27
CA VAL A 337 -15.27 2.04 5.72
C VAL A 337 -16.28 1.36 4.79
N ASN A 338 -16.19 1.62 3.49
CA ASN A 338 -17.13 1.07 2.50
C ASN A 338 -17.03 -0.45 2.39
N THR A 339 -15.85 -1.02 2.57
CA THR A 339 -15.65 -2.48 2.54
C THR A 339 -16.21 -3.13 3.80
N SER A 340 -16.09 -2.49 4.97
CA SER A 340 -16.69 -2.98 6.23
C SER A 340 -18.22 -2.98 6.19
N LEU A 341 -18.84 -1.95 5.59
CA LEU A 341 -20.30 -1.89 5.39
C LEU A 341 -20.78 -2.98 4.43
N ARG A 342 -20.12 -3.13 3.27
CA ARG A 342 -20.43 -4.21 2.31
C ARG A 342 -20.33 -5.59 2.94
N LYS A 343 -19.36 -5.82 3.84
CA LYS A 343 -19.22 -7.08 4.56
C LYS A 343 -20.36 -7.29 5.55
N HIS A 344 -20.77 -6.25 6.27
CA HIS A 344 -21.90 -6.31 7.18
C HIS A 344 -23.20 -6.66 6.44
N GLU A 345 -23.51 -5.95 5.35
CA GLU A 345 -24.67 -6.20 4.49
C GLU A 345 -24.66 -7.63 3.92
N TYR A 346 -23.48 -8.12 3.51
CA TYR A 346 -23.31 -9.51 3.06
C TYR A 346 -23.74 -10.51 4.15
N HIS A 347 -23.27 -10.33 5.39
CA HIS A 347 -23.64 -11.22 6.49
C HIS A 347 -25.11 -11.11 6.92
N GLU A 348 -25.71 -9.92 6.86
CA GLU A 348 -27.16 -9.78 7.08
C GLU A 348 -27.97 -10.51 6.01
N SER A 349 -27.60 -10.35 4.73
CA SER A 349 -28.28 -11.04 3.62
C SER A 349 -28.17 -12.57 3.72
N LEU A 350 -27.05 -13.09 4.25
CA LEU A 350 -26.89 -14.51 4.53
C LEU A 350 -27.86 -14.99 5.62
N ARG A 351 -27.93 -14.25 6.74
CA ARG A 351 -28.83 -14.58 7.86
C ARG A 351 -30.30 -14.59 7.43
N GLU A 352 -30.72 -13.58 6.66
CA GLU A 352 -32.10 -13.51 6.15
C GLU A 352 -32.45 -14.69 5.24
N ARG A 353 -31.48 -15.19 4.45
CA ARG A 353 -31.69 -16.38 3.61
C ARG A 353 -31.82 -17.66 4.43
N GLU A 354 -31.02 -17.81 5.47
CA GLU A 354 -31.10 -18.93 6.40
C GLU A 354 -32.45 -18.96 7.12
N THR A 355 -32.98 -17.80 7.51
CA THR A 355 -34.30 -17.71 8.16
C THR A 355 -35.47 -17.90 7.20
N ASN A 356 -35.35 -17.43 5.95
CA ASN A 356 -36.45 -17.39 4.99
C ASN A 356 -36.46 -18.58 4.00
N GLY A 357 -35.54 -19.54 4.12
CA GLY A 357 -35.52 -20.77 3.30
C GLY A 357 -35.21 -20.52 1.81
N GLY A 358 -34.44 -19.48 1.49
CA GLY A 358 -34.16 -19.07 0.12
C GLY A 358 -33.31 -20.06 -0.68
N GLY A 359 -33.75 -20.42 -1.90
CA GLY A 359 -33.07 -21.35 -2.81
C GLY A 359 -31.68 -20.90 -3.30
N PRO A 360 -31.00 -21.71 -4.14
CA PRO A 360 -29.61 -21.49 -4.53
C PRO A 360 -29.46 -20.38 -5.57
N GLN A 361 -29.39 -19.13 -5.13
CA GLN A 361 -28.90 -18.00 -5.92
C GLN A 361 -27.47 -17.64 -5.50
N GLN A 362 -26.59 -17.40 -6.47
CA GLN A 362 -25.19 -17.01 -6.24
C GLN A 362 -25.15 -15.64 -5.55
N LEU A 363 -24.60 -15.60 -4.34
CA LEU A 363 -24.27 -14.33 -3.69
C LEU A 363 -23.02 -13.74 -4.34
N PRO A 364 -22.86 -12.40 -4.31
CA PRO A 364 -21.57 -11.79 -4.59
C PRO A 364 -20.50 -12.35 -3.65
N PRO A 365 -19.21 -12.33 -4.05
CA PRO A 365 -18.12 -12.77 -3.18
C PRO A 365 -18.07 -11.94 -1.89
N SER A 366 -17.79 -12.60 -0.77
CA SER A 366 -17.61 -11.91 0.52
C SER A 366 -16.44 -10.94 0.42
N PRO A 367 -16.59 -9.68 0.86
CA PRO A 367 -15.46 -8.76 0.90
C PRO A 367 -14.30 -9.27 1.74
N SER A 368 -13.08 -9.16 1.20
CA SER A 368 -11.83 -9.57 1.85
C SER A 368 -11.35 -8.51 2.85
N THR A 369 -12.07 -8.32 3.94
CA THR A 369 -11.67 -7.43 5.06
C THR A 369 -11.96 -8.13 6.39
N TRP A 370 -11.14 -7.90 7.41
CA TRP A 370 -11.45 -8.37 8.77
C TRP A 370 -12.38 -7.40 9.48
N SER A 371 -12.19 -6.11 9.21
CA SER A 371 -12.83 -5.00 9.89
C SER A 371 -14.36 -5.05 9.83
N THR A 372 -14.95 -4.79 10.98
CA THR A 372 -16.39 -4.59 11.18
C THR A 372 -16.69 -3.11 11.38
N PRO A 373 -17.93 -2.65 11.14
CA PRO A 373 -18.31 -1.27 11.41
C PRO A 373 -17.92 -0.80 12.83
N GLU A 374 -18.11 -1.65 13.84
CA GLU A 374 -17.79 -1.34 15.24
C GLU A 374 -16.28 -1.13 15.45
N THR A 375 -15.45 -1.99 14.86
CA THR A 375 -13.98 -1.86 14.97
C THR A 375 -13.47 -0.60 14.26
N ILE A 376 -14.06 -0.23 13.12
CA ILE A 376 -13.69 0.98 12.39
C ILE A 376 -14.14 2.22 13.13
N VAL A 377 -15.35 2.23 13.71
CA VAL A 377 -15.80 3.33 14.58
C VAL A 377 -14.82 3.55 15.74
N ALA A 378 -14.47 2.48 16.47
CA ALA A 378 -13.54 2.58 17.59
C ALA A 378 -12.17 3.13 17.15
N TRP A 379 -11.68 2.69 15.99
CA TRP A 379 -10.45 3.20 15.40
C TRP A 379 -10.53 4.68 15.01
N LEU A 380 -11.61 5.11 14.32
CA LEU A 380 -11.84 6.50 13.90
C LEU A 380 -11.86 7.45 15.10
N GLN A 381 -12.48 7.02 16.20
CA GLN A 381 -12.54 7.77 17.45
C GLN A 381 -11.17 7.84 18.14
N ARG A 382 -10.44 6.72 18.19
CA ARG A 382 -9.09 6.66 18.77
C ARG A 382 -8.13 7.61 18.05
N GLU A 383 -8.19 7.65 16.73
CA GLU A 383 -7.32 8.51 15.91
C GLU A 383 -7.83 9.95 15.79
N GLN A 384 -8.99 10.27 16.38
CA GLN A 384 -9.61 11.60 16.35
C GLN A 384 -9.72 12.15 14.91
N LEU A 385 -10.22 11.31 13.99
CA LEU A 385 -10.16 11.64 12.56
C LEU A 385 -10.97 12.89 12.21
N VAL A 386 -12.11 13.11 12.87
CA VAL A 386 -12.96 14.30 12.60
C VAL A 386 -12.20 15.56 13.01
N GLU A 387 -11.54 15.54 14.17
CA GLU A 387 -10.67 16.60 14.65
C GLU A 387 -9.48 16.82 13.70
N LEU A 388 -8.92 15.75 13.15
CA LEU A 388 -7.83 15.84 12.17
C LEU A 388 -8.25 16.48 10.84
N ILE A 389 -9.52 16.30 10.44
CA ILE A 389 -10.07 16.89 9.19
C ILE A 389 -10.46 18.36 9.41
N PHE A 390 -11.15 18.64 10.53
CA PHE A 390 -11.78 19.93 10.80
C PHE A 390 -10.97 20.85 11.75
N GLY A 391 -9.82 20.38 12.25
CA GLY A 391 -8.94 21.11 13.16
C GLY A 391 -7.87 21.94 12.46
N GLU A 392 -6.65 21.91 13.02
CA GLU A 392 -5.51 22.64 12.47
C GLU A 392 -5.11 22.08 11.08
N GLY A 393 -4.86 22.97 10.13
CA GLY A 393 -4.58 22.58 8.75
C GLY A 393 -5.82 22.18 7.94
N LEU A 394 -7.04 22.54 8.35
CA LEU A 394 -8.25 22.35 7.55
C LEU A 394 -8.06 22.78 6.08
N HIS A 395 -8.50 21.94 5.15
CA HIS A 395 -8.49 22.23 3.72
C HIS A 395 -9.83 21.85 3.07
N ASP A 396 -10.39 22.73 2.25
CA ASP A 396 -11.70 22.56 1.61
C ASP A 396 -11.82 21.25 0.79
N GLN A 397 -10.78 20.87 0.05
CA GLN A 397 -10.73 19.63 -0.74
C GLN A 397 -10.77 18.35 0.09
N VAL A 398 -10.25 18.38 1.32
CA VAL A 398 -10.34 17.27 2.28
C VAL A 398 -11.76 17.21 2.84
N VAL A 399 -12.32 18.36 3.24
CA VAL A 399 -13.69 18.48 3.73
C VAL A 399 -14.72 17.97 2.70
N ARG A 400 -14.59 18.35 1.42
CA ARG A 400 -15.50 17.89 0.36
C ARG A 400 -15.48 16.38 0.14
N ARG A 401 -14.42 15.68 0.53
CA ARG A 401 -14.27 14.22 0.33
C ARG A 401 -14.51 13.39 1.60
N CYS A 402 -14.75 14.01 2.75
CA CYS A 402 -14.92 13.29 4.02
C CYS A 402 -16.35 12.82 4.31
N GLN A 403 -17.33 13.22 3.47
CA GLN A 403 -18.76 13.02 3.70
C GLN A 403 -19.12 11.57 4.01
N GLU A 404 -18.56 10.60 3.28
CA GLU A 404 -18.85 9.18 3.48
C GLU A 404 -18.39 8.67 4.86
N VAL A 405 -17.24 9.14 5.34
CA VAL A 405 -16.73 8.77 6.67
C VAL A 405 -17.63 9.33 7.78
N LEU A 406 -18.10 10.57 7.63
CA LEU A 406 -19.02 11.16 8.62
C LEU A 406 -20.41 10.51 8.57
N ARG A 407 -20.90 10.19 7.36
CA ARG A 407 -22.15 9.44 7.19
C ARG A 407 -22.06 8.05 7.80
N PHE A 408 -20.93 7.37 7.64
CA PHE A 408 -20.67 6.09 8.29
C PHE A 408 -20.78 6.21 9.82
N LEU A 409 -20.12 7.22 10.42
CA LEU A 409 -20.26 7.47 11.86
C LEU A 409 -21.72 7.71 12.27
N ALA A 410 -22.50 8.45 11.47
CA ALA A 410 -23.91 8.68 11.76
C ALA A 410 -24.75 7.38 11.68
N LEU A 411 -24.54 6.56 10.65
CA LEU A 411 -25.23 5.28 10.48
C LEU A 411 -24.93 4.29 11.62
N CYS A 412 -23.69 4.31 12.13
CA CYS A 412 -23.29 3.49 13.26
C CYS A 412 -23.63 4.11 14.64
N ASN A 413 -24.46 5.16 14.70
CA ASN A 413 -24.80 5.91 15.93
C ASN A 413 -23.56 6.42 16.71
N ALA A 414 -22.47 6.70 16.00
CA ALA A 414 -21.20 7.17 16.54
C ALA A 414 -20.92 8.65 16.25
N PHE A 415 -21.85 9.34 15.59
CA PHE A 415 -21.80 10.78 15.36
C PHE A 415 -22.64 11.52 16.42
N ASP A 416 -21.98 12.20 17.35
CA ASP A 416 -22.61 12.88 18.49
C ASP A 416 -22.60 14.42 18.36
N GLN A 417 -23.17 15.11 19.36
CA GLN A 417 -23.20 16.58 19.39
C GLN A 417 -21.79 17.19 19.42
N ARG A 418 -20.82 16.51 20.04
CA ARG A 418 -19.44 16.99 20.13
C ARG A 418 -18.79 17.04 18.74
N LEU A 419 -18.97 15.99 17.94
CA LEU A 419 -18.52 15.93 16.55
C LEU A 419 -19.24 16.97 15.68
N LEU A 420 -20.55 17.16 15.88
CA LEU A 420 -21.31 18.22 15.21
C LEU A 420 -20.74 19.61 15.52
N ASP A 421 -20.42 19.88 16.79
CA ASP A 421 -19.84 21.16 17.22
C ASP A 421 -18.45 21.39 16.59
N ILE A 422 -17.63 20.34 16.42
CA ILE A 422 -16.34 20.43 15.71
C ILE A 422 -16.56 20.84 14.24
N VAL A 423 -17.44 20.14 13.53
CA VAL A 423 -17.75 20.43 12.12
C VAL A 423 -18.31 21.84 11.97
N TRP A 424 -19.24 22.25 12.85
CA TRP A 424 -19.84 23.58 12.78
C TRP A 424 -18.84 24.69 13.07
N ARG A 425 -18.06 24.59 14.16
CA ARG A 425 -17.04 25.59 14.52
C ARG A 425 -16.01 25.80 13.42
N ALA A 426 -15.70 24.75 12.66
CA ALA A 426 -14.78 24.85 11.52
C ALA A 426 -15.27 25.79 10.41
N SER A 427 -16.57 26.13 10.35
CA SER A 427 -17.12 27.12 9.41
C SER A 427 -17.02 28.56 9.90
N LEU A 428 -16.81 28.78 11.20
CA LEU A 428 -16.75 30.12 11.78
C LEU A 428 -15.45 30.82 11.36
N ASP A 429 -15.56 32.09 10.95
CA ASP A 429 -14.43 32.96 10.60
C ASP A 429 -13.44 32.41 9.54
N LYS A 430 -13.89 31.51 8.66
CA LYS A 430 -13.11 31.00 7.53
C LYS A 430 -13.45 31.66 6.19
N HIS A 431 -12.56 31.48 5.21
CA HIS A 431 -12.79 31.87 3.83
C HIS A 431 -14.03 31.16 3.24
N GLU A 432 -14.70 31.83 2.31
CA GLU A 432 -15.97 31.39 1.74
C GLU A 432 -15.94 29.97 1.15
N SER A 433 -14.83 29.60 0.50
CA SER A 433 -14.66 28.26 -0.08
C SER A 433 -14.72 27.13 0.95
N VAL A 434 -14.15 27.37 2.13
CA VAL A 434 -14.19 26.45 3.27
C VAL A 434 -15.59 26.39 3.86
N LYS A 435 -16.22 27.55 4.09
CA LYS A 435 -17.61 27.62 4.58
C LYS A 435 -18.55 26.83 3.68
N GLN A 436 -18.45 27.03 2.37
CA GLN A 436 -19.26 26.30 1.39
C GLN A 436 -19.01 24.80 1.41
N ALA A 437 -17.74 24.36 1.56
CA ALA A 437 -17.42 22.94 1.70
C ALA A 437 -18.07 22.33 2.95
N ILE A 438 -18.01 23.02 4.08
CA ILE A 438 -18.60 22.58 5.34
C ILE A 438 -20.14 22.57 5.24
N TYR A 439 -20.74 23.62 4.68
CA TYR A 439 -22.19 23.68 4.48
C TYR A 439 -22.69 22.53 3.61
N SER A 440 -21.94 22.16 2.56
CA SER A 440 -22.24 20.98 1.76
C SER A 440 -22.21 19.69 2.59
N VAL A 441 -21.19 19.50 3.43
CA VAL A 441 -21.11 18.34 4.34
C VAL A 441 -22.29 18.31 5.31
N VAL A 442 -22.64 19.46 5.88
CA VAL A 442 -23.77 19.61 6.82
C VAL A 442 -25.10 19.24 6.18
N ILE A 443 -25.34 19.68 4.94
CA ILE A 443 -26.54 19.31 4.17
C ILE A 443 -26.62 17.80 3.99
N GLU A 444 -25.54 17.15 3.55
CA GLU A 444 -25.49 15.70 3.33
C GLU A 444 -25.74 14.91 4.61
N LEU A 445 -25.13 15.34 5.73
CA LEU A 445 -25.35 14.68 7.03
C LEU A 445 -26.80 14.79 7.52
N SER A 446 -27.50 15.87 7.17
CA SER A 446 -28.89 16.11 7.59
C SER A 446 -29.86 15.01 7.15
N ALA A 447 -29.50 14.22 6.13
CA ALA A 447 -30.31 13.08 5.69
C ALA A 447 -30.24 11.86 6.64
N CYS A 448 -29.19 11.75 7.46
CA CYS A 448 -28.91 10.55 8.28
C CYS A 448 -28.71 10.83 9.78
N LEU A 449 -28.76 12.09 10.21
CA LEU A 449 -28.65 12.44 11.62
C LEU A 449 -29.94 12.12 12.40
N PRO A 450 -29.83 11.72 13.68
CA PRO A 450 -30.98 11.57 14.57
C PRO A 450 -31.63 12.94 14.86
N LEU A 451 -32.91 12.90 15.25
CA LEU A 451 -33.75 14.10 15.39
C LEU A 451 -33.16 15.16 16.32
N ASP A 452 -32.59 14.75 17.46
CA ASP A 452 -32.00 15.67 18.44
C ASP A 452 -30.81 16.45 17.85
N LEU A 453 -30.00 15.80 17.00
CA LEU A 453 -28.88 16.46 16.33
C LEU A 453 -29.34 17.35 15.17
N LEU A 454 -30.45 17.02 14.50
CA LEU A 454 -31.09 17.91 13.54
C LEU A 454 -31.59 19.20 14.23
N ASP A 455 -32.22 19.08 15.40
CA ASP A 455 -32.68 20.23 16.19
C ASP A 455 -31.48 21.11 16.63
N VAL A 456 -30.37 20.51 17.09
CA VAL A 456 -29.14 21.24 17.41
C VAL A 456 -28.58 21.94 16.17
N LEU A 457 -28.42 21.23 15.06
CA LEU A 457 -27.89 21.81 13.82
C LEU A 457 -28.77 22.96 13.31
N TYR A 458 -30.09 22.80 13.35
CA TYR A 458 -31.02 23.86 12.99
C TYR A 458 -30.86 25.09 13.88
N SER A 459 -30.72 24.91 15.20
CA SER A 459 -30.47 26.02 16.13
C SER A 459 -29.18 26.79 15.79
N ARG A 460 -28.15 26.09 15.30
CA ARG A 460 -26.88 26.70 14.86
C ARG A 460 -27.08 27.51 13.59
N ILE A 461 -27.82 26.99 12.60
CA ILE A 461 -28.16 27.74 11.38
C ILE A 461 -28.92 29.03 11.74
N ARG A 462 -29.92 28.93 12.62
CA ARG A 462 -30.73 30.09 13.07
C ARG A 462 -29.96 31.09 13.96
N SER A 463 -28.79 30.72 14.46
CA SER A 463 -27.96 31.64 15.25
C SER A 463 -27.24 32.67 14.37
N ILE A 464 -27.16 32.42 13.06
CA ILE A 464 -26.65 33.41 12.10
C ILE A 464 -27.70 34.52 11.98
N SER A 465 -27.27 35.79 12.07
CA SER A 465 -28.21 36.90 11.95
C SER A 465 -28.78 36.97 10.52
N HIS A 466 -30.08 37.25 10.36
CA HIS A 466 -30.69 37.41 9.03
C HIS A 466 -30.00 38.51 8.19
N ALA A 467 -29.40 39.51 8.82
CA ALA A 467 -28.63 40.55 8.14
C ALA A 467 -27.31 40.02 7.53
N GLU A 468 -26.79 38.91 8.04
CA GLU A 468 -25.55 38.27 7.60
C GLU A 468 -25.80 37.14 6.59
N TYR A 469 -27.07 36.88 6.24
CA TYR A 469 -27.40 35.81 5.31
C TYR A 469 -26.84 36.11 3.92
N THR A 470 -25.93 35.24 3.49
CA THR A 470 -25.41 35.18 2.13
C THR A 470 -26.21 34.19 1.29
N GLN A 471 -26.01 34.19 -0.03
CA GLN A 471 -26.56 33.14 -0.91
C GLN A 471 -26.17 31.73 -0.44
N HIS A 472 -24.96 31.55 0.10
CA HIS A 472 -24.50 30.28 0.65
C HIS A 472 -25.23 29.88 1.94
N THR A 473 -25.55 30.85 2.80
CA THR A 473 -26.32 30.61 4.04
C THR A 473 -27.76 30.21 3.73
N VAL A 474 -28.39 30.87 2.74
CA VAL A 474 -29.73 30.48 2.27
C VAL A 474 -29.70 29.09 1.60
N THR A 475 -28.64 28.79 0.84
CA THR A 475 -28.45 27.45 0.24
C THR A 475 -28.29 26.38 1.31
N LEU A 476 -27.56 26.67 2.39
CA LEU A 476 -27.45 25.82 3.58
C LEU A 476 -28.82 25.58 4.21
N LEU A 477 -29.54 26.65 4.58
CA LEU A 477 -30.86 26.56 5.21
C LEU A 477 -31.83 25.75 4.34
N ARG A 478 -31.82 25.99 3.03
CA ARG A 478 -32.57 25.20 2.04
C ARG A 478 -32.19 23.73 2.12
N GLY A 479 -30.92 23.40 1.84
CA GLY A 479 -30.47 22.00 1.74
C GLY A 479 -30.71 21.22 3.03
N PHE A 480 -30.47 21.87 4.17
CA PHE A 480 -30.80 21.36 5.50
C PHE A 480 -32.30 21.06 5.61
N SER A 481 -33.16 22.05 5.32
CA SER A 481 -34.61 21.92 5.50
C SER A 481 -35.20 20.81 4.63
N VAL A 482 -34.74 20.71 3.37
CA VAL A 482 -35.15 19.63 2.45
C VAL A 482 -34.78 18.27 3.04
N SER A 483 -33.51 18.10 3.40
CA SER A 483 -32.98 16.82 3.87
C SER A 483 -33.58 16.41 5.22
N ALA A 484 -33.68 17.34 6.17
CA ALA A 484 -34.22 17.10 7.50
C ALA A 484 -35.73 16.83 7.51
N LEU A 485 -36.50 17.41 6.57
CA LEU A 485 -37.92 17.08 6.41
C LEU A 485 -38.14 15.69 5.79
N GLN A 486 -37.25 15.26 4.90
CA GLN A 486 -37.32 13.95 4.26
C GLN A 486 -36.66 12.84 5.08
N SER A 487 -35.88 13.20 6.10
CA SER A 487 -35.16 12.26 6.97
C SER A 487 -36.12 11.26 7.64
N PRO A 488 -35.77 9.95 7.69
CA PRO A 488 -36.54 8.95 8.41
C PRO A 488 -36.61 9.23 9.92
N HIS A 489 -35.65 10.00 10.46
CA HIS A 489 -35.62 10.40 11.86
C HIS A 489 -36.60 11.54 12.21
N ASN A 490 -37.27 12.16 11.22
CA ASN A 490 -38.30 13.18 11.44
C ASN A 490 -39.71 12.59 11.28
N PRO A 491 -40.31 12.06 12.36
CA PRO A 491 -41.53 11.26 12.28
C PRO A 491 -42.73 12.11 11.87
N GLN A 492 -43.61 11.55 11.04
CA GLN A 492 -44.82 12.25 10.57
C GLN A 492 -45.74 12.73 11.70
N LYS A 493 -45.87 11.96 12.79
CA LYS A 493 -46.77 12.28 13.92
C LYS A 493 -46.33 13.48 14.76
N ALA A 494 -45.02 13.75 14.82
CA ALA A 494 -44.43 14.82 15.64
C ALA A 494 -43.43 15.64 14.80
N ARG A 495 -43.84 15.93 13.57
CA ARG A 495 -42.96 16.48 12.54
C ARG A 495 -42.41 17.84 12.94
N ARG A 496 -41.10 18.00 12.81
CA ARG A 496 -40.41 19.30 12.90
C ARG A 496 -40.43 19.97 11.53
N TRP A 497 -41.00 21.17 11.47
CA TRP A 497 -41.18 21.96 10.24
C TRP A 497 -39.97 22.86 9.95
N TYR A 498 -38.79 22.24 9.82
CA TYR A 498 -37.54 22.96 9.61
C TYR A 498 -37.62 23.94 8.43
N GLY A 499 -37.14 25.17 8.64
CA GLY A 499 -36.95 26.20 7.61
C GLY A 499 -38.19 26.97 7.18
N LEU A 500 -39.41 26.42 7.27
CA LEU A 500 -40.63 27.08 6.77
C LEU A 500 -40.83 28.47 7.40
N GLU A 501 -40.69 28.56 8.73
CA GLU A 501 -40.81 29.83 9.45
C GLU A 501 -39.67 30.78 9.13
N ASP A 502 -38.44 30.30 8.97
CA ASP A 502 -37.30 31.16 8.65
C ASP A 502 -37.45 31.74 7.24
N PHE A 503 -37.88 30.96 6.25
CA PHE A 503 -38.15 31.47 4.90
C PHE A 503 -39.25 32.51 4.90
N TRP A 504 -40.33 32.28 5.65
CA TRP A 504 -41.39 33.28 5.83
C TRP A 504 -40.85 34.57 6.46
N GLN A 505 -40.04 34.47 7.52
CA GLN A 505 -39.45 35.64 8.18
C GLN A 505 -38.50 36.41 7.26
N LEU A 506 -37.64 35.72 6.51
CA LEU A 506 -36.72 36.35 5.56
C LEU A 506 -37.44 37.20 4.52
N MET A 507 -38.65 36.81 4.11
CA MET A 507 -39.45 37.59 3.15
C MET A 507 -39.99 38.91 3.73
N GLN A 508 -40.10 39.03 5.05
CA GLN A 508 -40.70 40.21 5.69
C GLN A 508 -39.79 41.45 5.54
N GLN A 509 -40.40 42.63 5.43
CA GLN A 509 -39.68 43.87 5.10
C GLN A 509 -38.69 44.35 6.19
N GLY A 510 -38.69 43.74 7.38
CA GLY A 510 -37.86 44.13 8.54
C GLY A 510 -36.54 43.36 8.72
N THR A 511 -36.22 42.34 7.91
CA THR A 511 -35.08 41.44 8.18
C THR A 511 -33.70 41.93 7.73
N HIS A 512 -33.57 43.14 7.19
CA HIS A 512 -32.33 43.68 6.59
C HIS A 512 -31.63 42.76 5.54
N ALA A 513 -32.23 41.62 5.19
CA ALA A 513 -31.71 40.68 4.19
C ALA A 513 -31.75 41.28 2.78
N SER A 514 -30.79 40.87 1.93
CA SER A 514 -30.68 41.34 0.55
C SER A 514 -31.87 40.91 -0.31
N HIS A 515 -32.11 41.63 -1.41
CA HIS A 515 -33.20 41.31 -2.34
C HIS A 515 -33.10 39.87 -2.89
N GLU A 516 -31.90 39.41 -3.22
CA GLU A 516 -31.64 38.05 -3.71
C GLU A 516 -31.98 36.97 -2.68
N VAL A 517 -31.65 37.22 -1.41
CA VAL A 517 -31.99 36.32 -0.29
C VAL A 517 -33.51 36.23 -0.12
N ARG A 518 -34.22 37.36 -0.18
CA ARG A 518 -35.69 37.38 -0.08
C ARG A 518 -36.37 36.65 -1.23
N ALA A 519 -35.90 36.87 -2.46
CA ALA A 519 -36.42 36.19 -3.64
C ALA A 519 -36.24 34.66 -3.54
N THR A 520 -35.05 34.23 -3.08
CA THR A 520 -34.76 32.80 -2.87
C THR A 520 -35.62 32.20 -1.75
N ALA A 521 -35.84 32.93 -0.65
CA ALA A 521 -36.70 32.49 0.44
C ALA A 521 -38.17 32.34 0.00
N LEU A 522 -38.69 33.29 -0.78
CA LEU A 522 -40.04 33.20 -1.37
C LEU A 522 -40.18 31.98 -2.26
N GLN A 523 -39.24 31.76 -3.18
CA GLN A 523 -39.25 30.59 -4.04
C GLN A 523 -39.26 29.30 -3.22
N MET A 524 -38.41 29.23 -2.19
CA MET A 524 -38.28 28.03 -1.36
C MET A 524 -39.52 27.74 -0.52
N LEU A 525 -40.10 28.75 0.12
CA LEU A 525 -41.34 28.57 0.85
C LEU A 525 -42.46 28.10 -0.07
N GLY A 526 -42.56 28.67 -1.28
CA GLY A 526 -43.49 28.24 -2.31
C GLY A 526 -43.30 26.76 -2.68
N ASP A 527 -42.08 26.37 -3.05
CA ASP A 527 -41.73 25.00 -3.43
C ASP A 527 -42.06 23.98 -2.32
N MET A 528 -41.69 24.30 -1.07
CA MET A 528 -41.90 23.41 0.07
C MET A 528 -43.39 23.24 0.38
N LEU A 529 -44.21 24.29 0.28
CA LEU A 529 -45.65 24.20 0.53
C LEU A 529 -46.38 23.35 -0.53
N VAL A 530 -45.82 23.17 -1.73
CA VAL A 530 -46.36 22.25 -2.74
C VAL A 530 -46.17 20.78 -2.35
N TRP A 531 -45.14 20.45 -1.57
CA TRP A 531 -44.85 19.05 -1.23
C TRP A 531 -45.96 18.39 -0.41
N PRO A 532 -46.27 17.10 -0.66
CA PRO A 532 -47.25 16.35 0.14
C PRO A 532 -46.91 16.38 1.64
N THR A 533 -45.62 16.29 1.93
CA THR A 533 -45.05 16.31 3.28
C THR A 533 -45.43 17.57 4.07
N CYS A 534 -45.60 18.72 3.40
CA CYS A 534 -45.91 20.01 4.01
C CYS A 534 -47.37 20.45 3.82
N ALA A 535 -48.23 19.57 3.30
CA ALA A 535 -49.61 19.93 2.97
C ALA A 535 -50.39 20.51 4.16
N ALA A 536 -50.12 20.01 5.37
CA ALA A 536 -50.74 20.48 6.61
C ALA A 536 -50.37 21.94 6.98
N GLN A 537 -49.29 22.49 6.44
CA GLN A 537 -48.85 23.87 6.73
C GLN A 537 -49.44 24.90 5.76
N ARG A 538 -50.08 24.47 4.66
CA ARG A 538 -50.62 25.39 3.64
C ARG A 538 -51.64 26.36 4.22
N THR A 539 -52.61 25.86 4.98
CA THR A 539 -53.65 26.68 5.61
C THR A 539 -53.06 27.69 6.60
N VAL A 540 -52.06 27.26 7.39
CA VAL A 540 -51.37 28.11 8.37
C VAL A 540 -50.72 29.33 7.72
N TYR A 541 -50.06 29.17 6.57
CA TYR A 541 -49.43 30.29 5.87
C TYR A 541 -50.42 31.10 5.02
N LEU A 542 -51.47 30.48 4.49
CA LEU A 542 -52.56 31.20 3.81
C LEU A 542 -53.30 32.16 4.75
N GLU A 543 -53.47 31.80 6.03
CA GLU A 543 -54.09 32.67 7.05
C GLU A 543 -53.20 33.85 7.47
N ARG A 544 -51.90 33.80 7.17
CA ARG A 544 -50.91 34.83 7.53
C ARG A 544 -50.67 35.86 6.42
N LEU A 545 -51.09 35.56 5.19
CA LEU A 545 -51.10 36.48 4.04
C LEU A 545 -52.28 37.45 4.16
#